data_AF-A0A9N7G9P8-F1
#
_entry.id   AF-A0A9N7G9P8-F1
#
_cell.length_a   1.000
_cell.length_b   1.000
_cell.length_c   1.000
_cell.angle_alpha   90.00
_cell.angle_beta   90.00
_cell.angle_gamma   90.00
#
_symmetry.space_group_name_H-M   'P 1'
#
loop_
_entity.id
_entity.type
_entity.pdbx_description
1 polymer ?
#
loop_
_entity_poly.entity_id
_entity_poly.type
_entity_poly.pdbx_seq_one_letter_code
_entity_poly.pdbx_strand_id
1 'polypeptide(L)'
;MSKKYNKKQIILNSLSFSSLVVLPIFVTSCGLSFKNHNLTSKSKTWQIPTTNANKKPTIDSESNLNNFKNSEILNSLNFSSSTKTSLKKLDNFYPKQYIEEFKEKNLTKDKVQEIIFNHNIPSNYYSHPKFKLERKYITLDKENQVEKLKLLDSENNQEIQNVTWYQRLRIPNDKLLSVNENDDNSLINLNSDGTISAKKHKNSSDVDVVELWAEHKGSLYKIEVTIVPIHEVNIQKAKLEAKKIADQWRNLPTLEKITKAYDWMTKEVKFDYNISKSYDNQSAYSALV
;
A
#
# COMPACT_ATOMS: atom_id res chain seq x y z
N MET A 1 -18.23 -12.36 -42.47
CA MET A 1 -18.60 -13.21 -41.31
C MET A 1 -17.63 -12.89 -40.16
N SER A 2 -18.06 -12.07 -39.21
CA SER A 2 -17.25 -11.66 -38.05
C SER A 2 -17.84 -12.32 -36.80
N LYS A 3 -17.07 -13.22 -36.16
CA LYS A 3 -17.47 -13.87 -34.92
C LYS A 3 -17.13 -12.95 -33.74
N LYS A 4 -18.18 -12.38 -33.13
CA LYS A 4 -18.12 -11.75 -31.81
C LYS A 4 -17.73 -12.81 -30.77
N TYR A 5 -16.60 -12.63 -30.08
CA TYR A 5 -16.28 -13.42 -28.89
C TYR A 5 -16.92 -12.79 -27.67
N ASN A 6 -17.76 -13.60 -27.02
CA ASN A 6 -18.53 -13.25 -25.83
C ASN A 6 -17.64 -13.43 -24.59
N LYS A 7 -17.65 -12.43 -23.71
CA LYS A 7 -16.84 -12.34 -22.49
C LYS A 7 -17.31 -13.42 -21.49
N LYS A 8 -16.57 -14.53 -21.37
CA LYS A 8 -16.84 -15.55 -20.33
C LYS A 8 -16.22 -15.12 -19.01
N GLN A 9 -17.06 -15.10 -17.98
CA GLN A 9 -16.70 -15.01 -16.57
C GLN A 9 -15.70 -16.12 -16.21
N ILE A 10 -14.59 -15.76 -15.57
CA ILE A 10 -13.70 -16.70 -14.90
C ILE A 10 -14.02 -16.60 -13.41
N ILE A 11 -14.55 -17.70 -12.88
CA ILE A 11 -14.74 -17.93 -11.45
C ILE A 11 -13.37 -18.31 -10.90
N LEU A 12 -12.80 -17.47 -10.03
CA LEU A 12 -11.62 -17.78 -9.22
C LEU A 12 -12.09 -18.24 -7.84
N ASN A 13 -12.02 -19.53 -7.59
CA ASN A 13 -12.08 -20.11 -6.24
C ASN A 13 -10.76 -20.84 -5.98
N SER A 14 -9.92 -20.27 -5.12
CA SER A 14 -9.15 -21.04 -4.13
C SER A 14 -8.57 -20.08 -3.07
N LEU A 15 -9.23 -20.09 -1.91
CA LEU A 15 -8.72 -19.56 -0.66
C LEU A 15 -7.60 -20.47 -0.16
N SER A 16 -6.45 -19.88 0.21
CA SER A 16 -5.60 -20.45 1.24
C SER A 16 -5.35 -19.37 2.29
N PHE A 17 -5.87 -19.61 3.49
CA PHE A 17 -5.72 -18.75 4.65
C PHE A 17 -4.28 -18.84 5.15
N SER A 18 -3.51 -17.77 4.96
CA SER A 18 -2.35 -17.46 5.80
C SER A 18 -2.64 -16.14 6.51
N SER A 19 -2.32 -16.08 7.80
CA SER A 19 -2.80 -15.03 8.70
C SER A 19 -2.33 -13.65 8.24
N LEU A 20 -3.26 -12.85 7.73
CA LEU A 20 -3.04 -11.44 7.47
C LEU A 20 -3.39 -10.67 8.74
N VAL A 21 -2.36 -10.12 9.39
CA VAL A 21 -2.57 -8.91 10.20
C VAL A 21 -2.80 -7.79 9.20
N VAL A 22 -4.06 -7.62 8.80
CA VAL A 22 -4.51 -6.46 8.03
C VAL A 22 -4.48 -5.28 8.98
N LEU A 23 -3.53 -4.37 8.81
CA LEU A 23 -3.63 -3.03 9.37
C LEU A 23 -4.77 -2.32 8.62
N PRO A 24 -5.86 -1.90 9.29
CA PRO A 24 -6.88 -1.11 8.62
C PRO A 24 -6.31 0.29 8.37
N ILE A 25 -6.03 0.59 7.10
CA ILE A 25 -5.89 1.98 6.66
C ILE A 25 -7.31 2.54 6.60
N PHE A 26 -7.69 3.32 7.60
CA PHE A 26 -8.90 4.14 7.53
C PHE A 26 -8.66 5.23 6.47
N VAL A 27 -9.15 5.00 5.25
CA VAL A 27 -9.40 6.07 4.29
C VAL A 27 -10.71 6.73 4.68
N THR A 28 -10.62 7.81 5.47
CA THR A 28 -11.74 8.75 5.58
C THR A 28 -11.81 9.52 4.27
N SER A 29 -12.61 9.03 3.31
CA SER A 29 -13.02 9.87 2.19
C SER A 29 -13.98 10.92 2.74
N CYS A 30 -13.55 12.18 2.74
CA CYS A 30 -14.49 13.29 2.87
C CYS A 30 -15.31 13.36 1.57
N GLY A 31 -16.40 12.61 1.52
CA GLY A 31 -17.39 12.73 0.45
C GLY A 31 -18.11 14.07 0.59
N LEU A 32 -17.63 15.09 -0.10
CA LEU A 32 -18.41 16.31 -0.35
C LEU A 32 -19.57 15.97 -1.28
N SER A 33 -20.73 15.68 -0.69
CA SER A 33 -21.99 15.56 -1.41
C SER A 33 -22.47 16.97 -1.79
N PHE A 34 -22.20 17.40 -3.02
CA PHE A 34 -22.85 18.58 -3.58
C PHE A 34 -24.26 18.20 -4.07
N LYS A 35 -25.28 18.48 -3.25
CA LYS A 35 -26.65 18.61 -3.72
C LYS A 35 -26.75 19.90 -4.54
N ASN A 36 -26.88 19.75 -5.85
CA ASN A 36 -27.22 20.85 -6.76
C ASN A 36 -28.61 21.40 -6.39
N HIS A 37 -28.64 22.51 -5.65
CA HIS A 37 -29.80 23.38 -5.57
C HIS A 37 -29.55 24.59 -6.46
N ASN A 38 -30.26 24.63 -7.59
CA ASN A 38 -30.43 25.86 -8.39
C ASN A 38 -30.98 26.95 -7.48
N LEU A 39 -30.16 27.95 -7.17
CA LEU A 39 -30.58 29.17 -6.49
C LEU A 39 -30.46 30.34 -7.46
N THR A 40 -31.60 30.70 -8.03
CA THR A 40 -31.81 32.00 -8.67
C THR A 40 -31.68 33.10 -7.61
N SER A 41 -30.95 34.14 -7.98
CA SER A 41 -30.62 35.29 -7.15
C SER A 41 -31.85 36.12 -6.79
N LYS A 42 -32.06 36.34 -5.48
CA LYS A 42 -32.62 37.60 -4.95
C LYS A 42 -31.90 37.96 -3.66
N SER A 43 -31.23 39.10 -3.70
CA SER A 43 -30.56 39.74 -2.58
C SER A 43 -31.52 40.02 -1.42
N LYS A 44 -31.19 39.54 -0.23
CA LYS A 44 -31.62 40.13 1.04
C LYS A 44 -30.48 40.01 2.06
N THR A 45 -29.97 41.17 2.43
CA THR A 45 -29.09 41.42 3.58
C THR A 45 -29.73 40.85 4.84
N TRP A 46 -29.01 39.95 5.53
CA TRP A 46 -29.44 39.45 6.84
C TRP A 46 -28.87 40.33 7.94
N GLN A 47 -29.76 41.07 8.60
CA GLN A 47 -29.50 41.68 9.91
C GLN A 47 -29.65 40.60 10.99
N ILE A 48 -28.81 40.71 12.03
CA ILE A 48 -28.79 39.84 13.21
C ILE A 48 -29.92 40.27 14.15
N PRO A 49 -30.86 39.39 14.54
CA PRO A 49 -31.79 39.68 15.63
C PRO A 49 -31.29 39.04 16.93
N THR A 50 -30.92 39.89 17.88
CA THR A 50 -30.81 39.56 19.30
C THR A 50 -32.21 39.46 19.91
N THR A 51 -32.60 38.30 20.45
CA THR A 51 -33.62 38.25 21.52
C THR A 51 -33.41 37.04 22.46
N ASN A 52 -33.29 37.35 23.75
CA ASN A 52 -33.49 36.45 24.88
C ASN A 52 -34.98 36.12 25.02
N ALA A 53 -35.34 34.85 25.19
CA ALA A 53 -36.53 34.45 25.95
C ALA A 53 -36.47 32.96 26.34
N ASN A 54 -36.49 32.72 27.65
CA ASN A 54 -36.76 31.43 28.27
C ASN A 54 -38.05 30.79 27.74
N LYS A 55 -37.97 29.53 27.29
CA LYS A 55 -39.01 28.51 27.51
C LYS A 55 -38.49 27.11 27.18
N LYS A 56 -38.43 26.29 28.23
CA LYS A 56 -38.11 24.86 28.22
C LYS A 56 -39.36 24.07 27.79
N PRO A 57 -39.25 23.08 26.90
CA PRO A 57 -40.18 21.96 26.87
C PRO A 57 -39.51 20.74 27.53
N THR A 58 -40.16 20.24 28.58
CA THR A 58 -39.90 18.94 29.20
C THR A 58 -40.66 17.87 28.41
N ILE A 59 -39.99 16.77 28.07
CA ILE A 59 -40.61 15.45 27.88
C ILE A 59 -39.73 14.46 28.64
N ASP A 60 -40.40 13.65 29.45
CA ASP A 60 -39.86 12.82 30.53
C ASP A 60 -39.19 11.53 30.04
N SER A 61 -38.14 11.13 30.79
CA SER A 61 -37.76 9.79 31.30
C SER A 61 -37.71 8.60 30.32
N GLU A 62 -36.66 7.77 30.19
CA GLU A 62 -35.63 7.15 31.05
C GLU A 62 -34.63 6.49 30.06
N SER A 63 -33.31 6.33 30.23
CA SER A 63 -32.51 5.89 31.37
C SER A 63 -31.01 6.03 31.00
N ASN A 64 -30.21 6.45 31.99
CA ASN A 64 -28.76 6.24 32.19
C ASN A 64 -27.84 5.95 30.98
N LEU A 65 -27.03 6.95 30.61
CA LEU A 65 -25.65 6.70 30.17
C LEU A 65 -24.68 7.66 30.86
N ASN A 66 -24.35 7.33 32.12
CA ASN A 66 -23.29 7.99 32.86
C ASN A 66 -21.93 7.59 32.28
N ASN A 67 -21.09 8.60 32.05
CA ASN A 67 -19.62 8.56 32.15
C ASN A 67 -18.85 7.55 31.28
N PHE A 68 -18.51 7.92 30.04
CA PHE A 68 -17.25 7.47 29.44
C PHE A 68 -16.12 8.39 29.87
N LYS A 69 -15.59 8.11 31.07
CA LYS A 69 -14.25 8.52 31.48
C LYS A 69 -13.23 7.79 30.59
N ASN A 70 -12.16 8.51 30.25
CA ASN A 70 -10.92 8.03 29.65
C ASN A 70 -10.63 6.56 29.95
N SER A 71 -10.79 5.68 28.96
CA SER A 71 -10.15 4.37 29.01
C SER A 71 -8.69 4.57 28.61
N GLU A 72 -7.83 4.73 29.62
CA GLU A 72 -6.43 4.32 29.47
C GLU A 72 -6.44 2.88 28.98
N ILE A 73 -5.89 2.66 27.78
CA ILE A 73 -5.66 1.33 27.23
C ILE A 73 -4.52 0.73 28.07
N LEU A 74 -4.89 0.16 29.21
CA LEU A 74 -4.03 -0.70 30.00
C LEU A 74 -3.75 -1.94 29.14
N ASN A 75 -2.52 -2.03 28.65
CA ASN A 75 -1.88 -3.22 28.08
C ASN A 75 -1.86 -4.35 29.13
N SER A 76 -3.02 -4.95 29.38
CA SER A 76 -3.16 -6.23 30.06
C SER A 76 -3.95 -7.17 29.16
N LEU A 77 -3.37 -7.46 27.99
CA LEU A 77 -3.55 -8.78 27.39
C LEU A 77 -2.86 -9.79 28.30
N ASN A 78 -3.49 -10.06 29.45
CA ASN A 78 -3.30 -11.30 30.16
C ASN A 78 -3.79 -12.37 29.20
N PHE A 79 -2.87 -12.95 28.44
CA PHE A 79 -3.04 -14.28 27.91
C PHE A 79 -3.24 -15.18 29.12
N SER A 80 -4.49 -15.30 29.56
CA SER A 80 -4.91 -16.32 30.49
C SER A 80 -4.34 -17.61 29.93
N SER A 81 -3.56 -18.29 30.76
CA SER A 81 -3.04 -19.63 30.52
C SER A 81 -4.22 -20.56 30.26
N SER A 82 -4.77 -20.51 29.04
CA SER A 82 -5.67 -21.51 28.54
C SER A 82 -4.82 -22.76 28.44
N THR A 83 -5.14 -23.68 29.34
CA THR A 83 -4.88 -25.11 29.29
C THR A 83 -3.93 -25.55 28.18
N LYS A 84 -2.83 -26.22 28.56
CA LYS A 84 -2.04 -27.08 27.68
C LYS A 84 -2.92 -28.19 27.08
N THR A 85 -3.86 -27.85 26.19
CA THR A 85 -4.49 -28.80 25.29
C THR A 85 -3.35 -29.28 24.41
N SER A 86 -2.91 -30.50 24.63
CA SER A 86 -1.75 -31.02 23.91
C SER A 86 -2.02 -30.93 22.41
N LEU A 87 -1.23 -30.12 21.71
CA LEU A 87 -1.30 -29.93 20.26
C LEU A 87 -1.06 -31.22 19.47
N LYS A 88 -0.78 -32.35 20.13
CA LYS A 88 -0.59 -33.68 19.54
C LYS A 88 -1.68 -34.10 18.55
N LYS A 89 -2.93 -33.65 18.72
CA LYS A 89 -4.02 -33.92 17.74
C LYS A 89 -3.87 -33.09 16.46
N LEU A 90 -3.35 -31.86 16.56
CA LEU A 90 -3.09 -30.96 15.43
C LEU A 90 -1.80 -31.34 14.71
N ASP A 91 -0.76 -31.75 15.45
CA ASP A 91 0.53 -32.18 14.91
C ASP A 91 0.41 -33.40 13.97
N ASN A 92 -0.62 -34.23 14.17
CA ASN A 92 -0.95 -35.38 13.31
C ASN A 92 -2.05 -35.09 12.28
N PHE A 93 -2.67 -33.90 12.32
CA PHE A 93 -3.74 -33.54 11.39
C PHE A 93 -3.19 -33.07 10.04
N TYR A 94 -2.08 -32.34 10.06
CA TYR A 94 -1.46 -31.83 8.84
C TYR A 94 -0.40 -32.80 8.30
N PRO A 95 -0.27 -32.92 6.97
CA PRO A 95 0.80 -33.69 6.35
C PRO A 95 2.16 -33.20 6.84
N LYS A 96 3.04 -34.12 7.21
CA LYS A 96 4.44 -33.81 7.47
C LYS A 96 5.06 -33.29 6.17
N GLN A 97 5.63 -32.09 6.21
CA GLN A 97 6.39 -31.56 5.10
C GLN A 97 7.79 -32.18 5.13
N TYR A 98 8.09 -32.96 4.11
CA TYR A 98 9.45 -33.47 3.90
C TYR A 98 10.22 -32.41 3.11
N ILE A 99 11.24 -31.86 3.73
CA ILE A 99 12.19 -30.97 3.06
C ILE A 99 13.25 -31.89 2.46
N GLU A 100 13.30 -31.96 1.13
CA GLU A 100 14.40 -32.64 0.46
C GLU A 100 15.74 -32.00 0.84
N GLU A 101 16.80 -32.80 0.84
CA GLU A 101 18.14 -32.27 1.05
C GLU A 101 18.49 -31.28 -0.06
N PHE A 102 19.07 -30.14 0.32
CA PHE A 102 19.46 -29.11 -0.63
C PHE A 102 20.55 -29.63 -1.57
N LYS A 103 20.24 -29.69 -2.87
CA LYS A 103 21.18 -30.03 -3.93
C LYS A 103 21.36 -28.85 -4.86
N GLU A 104 22.55 -28.27 -4.84
CA GLU A 104 22.94 -27.19 -5.72
C GLU A 104 22.87 -27.63 -7.18
N LYS A 105 22.27 -26.77 -8.01
CA LYS A 105 22.17 -26.96 -9.46
C LYS A 105 22.55 -25.67 -10.15
N ASN A 106 23.26 -25.78 -11.27
CA ASN A 106 23.50 -24.63 -12.14
C ASN A 106 22.44 -24.63 -13.23
N LEU A 107 21.63 -23.57 -13.28
CA LEU A 107 20.63 -23.38 -14.34
C LEU A 107 21.18 -22.42 -15.39
N THR A 108 20.95 -22.73 -16.66
CA THR A 108 21.16 -21.77 -17.75
C THR A 108 20.04 -20.74 -17.78
N LYS A 109 20.28 -19.55 -18.35
CA LYS A 109 19.25 -18.50 -18.52
C LYS A 109 18.01 -19.05 -19.24
N ASP A 110 18.19 -19.86 -20.27
CA ASP A 110 17.07 -20.47 -21.02
C ASP A 110 16.22 -21.38 -20.13
N LYS A 111 16.85 -22.14 -19.23
CA LYS A 111 16.12 -23.01 -18.31
C LYS A 111 15.37 -22.20 -17.24
N VAL A 112 15.99 -21.14 -16.73
CA VAL A 112 15.33 -20.18 -15.83
C VAL A 112 14.11 -19.57 -16.52
N GLN A 113 14.25 -19.15 -17.78
CA GLN A 113 13.16 -18.59 -18.57
C GLN A 113 12.01 -19.60 -18.76
N GLU A 114 12.31 -20.84 -19.16
CA GLU A 114 11.32 -21.91 -19.29
C GLU A 114 10.52 -22.11 -17.99
N ILE A 115 11.21 -22.11 -16.84
CA ILE A 115 10.58 -22.29 -15.53
C ILE A 115 9.69 -21.09 -15.18
N ILE A 116 10.21 -19.85 -15.30
CA ILE A 116 9.48 -18.64 -14.95
C ILE A 116 8.23 -18.46 -15.83
N PHE A 117 8.27 -18.90 -17.08
CA PHE A 117 7.14 -18.81 -18.01
C PHE A 117 6.15 -19.97 -17.88
N ASN A 118 6.44 -20.97 -17.03
CA ASN A 118 5.54 -22.08 -16.82
C ASN A 118 4.41 -21.71 -15.85
N HIS A 119 3.22 -21.48 -16.41
CA HIS A 119 2.01 -21.12 -15.66
C HIS A 119 1.31 -22.30 -14.99
N ASN A 120 1.73 -23.53 -15.26
CA ASN A 120 1.10 -24.74 -14.72
C ASN A 120 1.61 -25.09 -13.32
N ILE A 121 2.63 -24.39 -12.83
CA ILE A 121 3.32 -24.69 -11.60
C ILE A 121 3.28 -23.45 -10.68
N PRO A 122 3.02 -23.62 -9.38
CA PRO A 122 3.13 -22.55 -8.40
C PRO A 122 4.52 -21.90 -8.42
N SER A 123 4.58 -20.59 -8.24
CA SER A 123 5.85 -19.83 -8.29
C SER A 123 6.88 -20.26 -7.24
N ASN A 124 6.44 -20.87 -6.15
CA ASN A 124 7.29 -21.37 -5.07
C ASN A 124 7.74 -22.83 -5.25
N TYR A 125 7.31 -23.53 -6.29
CA TYR A 125 7.65 -24.94 -6.51
C TYR A 125 9.16 -25.17 -6.63
N TYR A 126 9.86 -24.23 -7.26
CA TYR A 126 11.32 -24.26 -7.43
C TYR A 126 12.06 -23.50 -6.32
N SER A 127 11.36 -23.08 -5.26
CA SER A 127 11.98 -22.45 -4.10
C SER A 127 12.41 -23.52 -3.09
N HIS A 128 13.63 -23.44 -2.59
CA HIS A 128 14.10 -24.31 -1.51
C HIS A 128 14.02 -23.58 -0.15
N PRO A 129 13.57 -24.24 0.94
CA PRO A 129 13.41 -23.58 2.25
C PRO A 129 14.72 -23.14 2.91
N LYS A 130 15.87 -23.63 2.43
CA LYS A 130 17.21 -23.20 2.86
C LYS A 130 17.43 -21.69 2.69
N PHE A 131 16.79 -21.07 1.71
CA PHE A 131 16.87 -19.62 1.50
C PHE A 131 15.48 -18.99 1.51
N LYS A 132 15.42 -17.70 1.84
CA LYS A 132 14.19 -16.92 1.85
C LYS A 132 14.46 -15.49 1.41
N LEU A 133 13.47 -14.87 0.78
CA LEU A 133 13.51 -13.44 0.50
C LEU A 133 13.32 -12.66 1.81
N GLU A 134 14.10 -11.60 2.01
CA GLU A 134 13.87 -10.65 3.11
C GLU A 134 12.46 -10.04 2.99
N ARG A 135 12.07 -9.65 1.77
CA ARG A 135 10.75 -9.11 1.43
C ARG A 135 10.27 -9.70 0.12
N LYS A 136 9.03 -10.22 0.11
CA LYS A 136 8.36 -10.75 -1.08
C LYS A 136 7.60 -9.68 -1.86
N TYR A 137 7.18 -8.63 -1.17
CA TYR A 137 6.40 -7.52 -1.71
C TYR A 137 7.15 -6.23 -1.40
N ILE A 138 7.35 -5.41 -2.41
CA ILE A 138 8.02 -4.12 -2.29
C ILE A 138 7.15 -3.07 -2.95
N THR A 139 7.04 -1.91 -2.33
CA THR A 139 6.28 -0.78 -2.88
C THR A 139 7.22 0.38 -3.13
N LEU A 140 7.23 0.86 -4.38
CA LEU A 140 7.91 2.07 -4.79
C LEU A 140 6.86 3.20 -4.84
N ASP A 141 6.78 3.96 -3.74
CA ASP A 141 5.76 4.99 -3.48
C ASP A 141 6.33 6.42 -3.39
N LYS A 142 7.63 6.59 -3.64
CA LYS A 142 8.30 7.89 -3.65
C LYS A 142 9.10 8.10 -4.93
N GLU A 143 9.17 9.36 -5.37
CA GLU A 143 10.07 9.77 -6.44
C GLU A 143 11.52 9.41 -6.08
N ASN A 144 12.24 8.83 -7.03
CA ASN A 144 13.63 8.40 -6.87
C ASN A 144 13.87 7.43 -5.70
N GLN A 145 12.83 6.70 -5.26
CA GLN A 145 13.00 5.64 -4.28
C GLN A 145 13.90 4.54 -4.84
N VAL A 146 14.84 4.12 -4.00
CA VAL A 146 15.74 3.02 -4.27
C VAL A 146 15.57 2.00 -3.16
N GLU A 147 15.31 0.75 -3.52
CA GLU A 147 15.19 -0.37 -2.59
C GLU A 147 16.20 -1.46 -2.97
N LYS A 148 16.75 -2.15 -1.97
CA LYS A 148 17.63 -3.30 -2.20
C LYS A 148 16.89 -4.60 -1.97
N LEU A 149 16.96 -5.50 -2.93
CA LEU A 149 16.50 -6.88 -2.84
C LEU A 149 17.53 -7.73 -2.12
N LYS A 150 17.07 -8.64 -1.27
CA LYS A 150 17.94 -9.56 -0.53
C LYS A 150 17.35 -10.95 -0.46
N LEU A 151 18.20 -11.92 -0.74
CA LEU A 151 17.98 -13.33 -0.40
C LEU A 151 18.81 -13.63 0.85
N LEU A 152 18.20 -14.31 1.81
CA LEU A 152 18.79 -14.64 3.10
C LEU A 152 18.90 -16.15 3.24
N ASP A 153 19.94 -16.62 3.92
CA ASP A 153 19.96 -17.96 4.48
C ASP A 153 18.88 -18.06 5.58
N SER A 154 18.05 -19.09 5.52
CA SER A 154 16.92 -19.24 6.42
C SER A 154 17.35 -19.58 7.85
N GLU A 155 18.52 -20.20 8.06
CA GLU A 155 19.01 -20.64 9.37
C GLU A 155 19.64 -19.47 10.14
N ASN A 156 20.50 -18.68 9.49
CA ASN A 156 21.27 -17.63 10.16
C ASN A 156 20.89 -16.19 9.76
N ASN A 157 19.94 -16.02 8.84
CA ASN A 157 19.49 -14.73 8.29
C ASN A 157 20.59 -13.88 7.63
N GLN A 158 21.71 -14.48 7.24
CA GLN A 158 22.77 -13.77 6.53
C GLN A 158 22.39 -13.55 5.05
N GLU A 159 22.77 -12.39 4.51
CA GLU A 159 22.56 -12.05 3.10
C GLU A 159 23.41 -12.94 2.20
N ILE A 160 22.74 -13.64 1.29
CA ILE A 160 23.38 -14.48 0.28
C ILE A 160 24.00 -13.57 -0.78
N GLN A 161 25.31 -13.74 -1.00
CA GLN A 161 26.03 -13.11 -2.09
C GLN A 161 25.89 -13.95 -3.37
N ASN A 162 26.06 -13.32 -4.54
CA ASN A 162 25.97 -13.96 -5.86
C ASN A 162 24.56 -14.51 -6.19
N VAL A 163 23.54 -13.69 -5.94
CA VAL A 163 22.18 -13.95 -6.42
C VAL A 163 22.04 -13.40 -7.84
N THR A 164 21.52 -14.19 -8.75
CA THR A 164 21.21 -13.73 -10.11
C THR A 164 19.79 -13.18 -10.16
N TRP A 165 19.64 -11.91 -10.48
CA TRP A 165 18.33 -11.25 -10.54
C TRP A 165 17.80 -11.16 -11.97
N TYR A 166 16.50 -11.41 -12.11
CA TYR A 166 15.79 -11.32 -13.38
C TYR A 166 14.49 -10.54 -13.23
N GLN A 167 14.08 -9.89 -14.31
CA GLN A 167 12.76 -9.27 -14.44
C GLN A 167 11.95 -10.01 -15.51
N ARG A 168 10.70 -10.35 -15.19
CA ARG A 168 9.75 -10.86 -16.19
C ARG A 168 8.88 -9.72 -16.68
N LEU A 169 8.86 -9.53 -18.00
CA LEU A 169 7.83 -8.75 -18.69
C LEU A 169 6.77 -9.70 -19.22
N ARG A 170 5.49 -9.30 -19.12
CA ARG A 170 4.35 -10.05 -19.68
C ARG A 170 3.73 -9.40 -20.91
N ILE A 171 3.91 -8.09 -21.05
CA ILE A 171 3.29 -7.27 -22.09
C ILE A 171 4.41 -6.52 -22.84
N PRO A 172 4.40 -6.48 -24.19
CA PRO A 172 3.40 -7.09 -25.07
C PRO A 172 3.51 -8.62 -25.19
N ASN A 173 4.67 -9.20 -24.86
CA ASN A 173 4.91 -10.64 -24.86
C ASN A 173 5.75 -11.02 -23.63
N ASP A 174 5.73 -12.30 -23.25
CA ASP A 174 6.61 -12.82 -22.20
C ASP A 174 8.09 -12.66 -22.59
N LYS A 175 8.85 -11.94 -21.77
CA LYS A 175 10.29 -11.71 -21.97
C LYS A 175 11.00 -11.71 -20.61
N LEU A 176 12.16 -12.37 -20.55
CA LEU A 176 12.99 -12.41 -19.36
C LEU A 176 14.18 -11.48 -19.58
N LEU A 177 14.25 -10.44 -18.75
CA LEU A 177 15.35 -9.49 -18.74
C LEU A 177 16.35 -9.87 -17.66
N SER A 178 17.63 -9.84 -18.01
CA SER A 178 18.73 -9.89 -17.05
C SER A 178 18.99 -8.50 -16.46
N VAL A 179 19.76 -8.46 -15.37
CA VAL A 179 20.25 -7.22 -14.77
C VAL A 179 20.90 -6.30 -15.81
N ASN A 180 20.62 -5.00 -15.68
CA ASN A 180 21.05 -3.93 -16.58
C ASN A 180 20.57 -4.04 -18.05
N GLU A 181 19.73 -5.02 -18.41
CA GLU A 181 19.10 -5.04 -19.73
C GLU A 181 18.00 -3.97 -19.78
N ASN A 182 18.12 -3.03 -20.72
CA ASN A 182 17.13 -1.98 -20.90
C ASN A 182 16.05 -2.43 -21.90
N ASP A 183 14.78 -2.24 -21.53
CA ASP A 183 13.61 -2.46 -22.39
C ASP A 183 12.60 -1.34 -22.12
N ASP A 184 11.97 -0.83 -23.18
CA ASP A 184 10.99 0.26 -23.10
C ASP A 184 9.72 -0.13 -22.34
N ASN A 185 9.38 -1.43 -22.32
CA ASN A 185 8.23 -1.93 -21.57
C ASN A 185 8.56 -2.24 -20.11
N SER A 186 9.85 -2.19 -19.73
CA SER A 186 10.23 -2.33 -18.32
C SER A 186 9.91 -1.06 -17.56
N LEU A 187 9.30 -1.22 -16.38
CA LEU A 187 8.88 -0.10 -15.50
C LEU A 187 9.91 0.20 -14.40
N ILE A 188 10.96 -0.61 -14.27
CA ILE A 188 11.98 -0.47 -13.23
C ILE A 188 13.39 -0.56 -13.83
N ASN A 189 14.36 -0.03 -13.11
CA ASN A 189 15.76 -0.36 -13.27
C ASN A 189 16.10 -1.45 -12.25
N LEU A 190 16.80 -2.50 -12.69
CA LEU A 190 17.27 -3.61 -11.86
C LEU A 190 18.78 -3.79 -12.05
N ASN A 191 19.53 -3.56 -10.98
CA ASN A 191 20.98 -3.63 -10.96
C ASN A 191 21.46 -5.00 -10.46
N SER A 192 22.72 -5.35 -10.77
CA SER A 192 23.35 -6.62 -10.40
C SER A 192 23.43 -6.89 -8.90
N ASP A 193 23.49 -5.85 -8.08
CA ASP A 193 23.50 -5.91 -6.61
C ASP A 193 22.10 -6.11 -6.01
N GLY A 194 21.07 -6.27 -6.85
CA GLY A 194 19.68 -6.38 -6.43
C GLY A 194 19.03 -5.02 -6.11
N THR A 195 19.68 -3.90 -6.44
CA THR A 195 19.08 -2.59 -6.26
C THR A 195 18.03 -2.32 -7.34
N ILE A 196 16.86 -1.83 -6.93
CA ILE A 196 15.74 -1.49 -7.81
C ILE A 196 15.27 -0.06 -7.63
N SER A 197 14.80 0.54 -8.72
CA SER A 197 14.12 1.84 -8.72
C SER A 197 13.07 1.90 -9.83
N ALA A 198 12.03 2.70 -9.65
CA ALA A 198 11.05 2.93 -10.71
C ALA A 198 11.68 3.81 -11.81
N LYS A 199 11.52 3.42 -13.08
CA LYS A 199 11.92 4.27 -14.21
C LYS A 199 11.05 5.52 -14.30
N LYS A 200 9.75 5.35 -14.07
CA LYS A 200 8.75 6.42 -14.08
C LYS A 200 7.50 5.99 -13.31
N HIS A 201 6.92 6.92 -12.57
CA HIS A 201 5.56 6.78 -12.04
C HIS A 201 4.57 7.27 -13.10
N LYS A 202 3.64 6.42 -13.51
CA LYS A 202 2.66 6.79 -14.56
C LYS A 202 1.66 7.80 -14.02
N ASN A 203 1.21 8.68 -14.92
CA ASN A 203 0.06 9.54 -14.68
C ASN A 203 -1.22 8.75 -15.02
N SER A 204 -1.56 7.82 -14.14
CA SER A 204 -2.72 6.93 -14.22
C SER A 204 -3.33 6.80 -12.81
N SER A 205 -4.57 6.33 -12.71
CA SER A 205 -5.14 5.85 -11.45
C SER A 205 -4.57 4.49 -11.03
N ASP A 206 -4.08 3.73 -11.99
CA ASP A 206 -3.78 2.31 -11.79
C ASP A 206 -2.37 2.10 -11.24
N VAL A 207 -2.27 1.13 -10.34
CA VAL A 207 -1.00 0.65 -9.80
C VAL A 207 -0.41 -0.38 -10.76
N ASP A 208 0.88 -0.24 -11.05
CA ASP A 208 1.61 -1.22 -11.84
C ASP A 208 2.27 -2.25 -10.92
N VAL A 209 2.31 -3.51 -11.35
CA VAL A 209 3.02 -4.59 -10.63
C VAL A 209 4.05 -5.21 -11.55
N VAL A 210 5.30 -5.25 -11.09
CA VAL A 210 6.43 -5.88 -11.78
C VAL A 210 6.80 -7.17 -11.06
N GLU A 211 7.10 -8.19 -11.85
CA GLU A 211 7.52 -9.50 -11.37
C GLU A 211 9.04 -9.63 -11.49
N LEU A 212 9.69 -9.87 -10.36
CA LEU A 212 11.13 -10.10 -10.25
C LEU A 212 11.42 -11.50 -9.73
N TRP A 213 12.58 -12.03 -10.08
CA TRP A 213 13.02 -13.37 -9.68
C TRP A 213 14.47 -13.35 -9.21
N ALA A 214 14.69 -13.99 -8.07
CA ALA A 214 16.01 -14.36 -7.57
C ALA A 214 16.31 -15.79 -7.98
N GLU A 215 17.44 -16.02 -8.63
CA GLU A 215 18.02 -17.35 -8.82
C GLU A 215 19.25 -17.47 -7.91
N HIS A 216 19.30 -18.58 -7.17
CA HIS A 216 20.49 -18.96 -6.42
C HIS A 216 20.61 -20.47 -6.37
N LYS A 217 21.70 -21.00 -6.93
CA LYS A 217 22.05 -22.43 -6.88
C LYS A 217 20.92 -23.33 -7.38
N GLY A 218 20.19 -22.85 -8.40
CA GLY A 218 19.10 -23.53 -9.06
C GLY A 218 17.75 -23.46 -8.34
N SER A 219 17.67 -22.71 -7.25
CA SER A 219 16.41 -22.36 -6.61
C SER A 219 15.93 -20.99 -7.09
N LEU A 220 14.62 -20.85 -7.29
CA LEU A 220 14.00 -19.62 -7.81
C LEU A 220 13.02 -19.03 -6.78
N TYR A 221 13.06 -17.71 -6.63
CA TYR A 221 12.25 -16.97 -5.65
C TYR A 221 11.60 -15.75 -6.30
N LYS A 222 10.26 -15.73 -6.33
CA LYS A 222 9.47 -14.63 -6.90
C LYS A 222 9.34 -13.46 -5.91
N ILE A 223 9.52 -12.25 -6.42
CA ILE A 223 9.23 -10.97 -5.75
C ILE A 223 8.24 -10.19 -6.60
N GLU A 224 7.31 -9.51 -5.94
CA GLU A 224 6.39 -8.58 -6.58
C GLU A 224 6.72 -7.16 -6.16
N VAL A 225 6.92 -6.29 -7.15
CA VAL A 225 7.21 -4.87 -6.95
C VAL A 225 6.04 -4.05 -7.44
N THR A 226 5.40 -3.35 -6.51
CA THR A 226 4.29 -2.45 -6.76
C THR A 226 4.82 -1.05 -7.01
N ILE A 227 4.48 -0.46 -8.16
CA ILE A 227 4.83 0.91 -8.51
C ILE A 227 3.57 1.75 -8.41
N VAL A 228 3.58 2.68 -7.47
CA VAL A 228 2.44 3.55 -7.18
C VAL A 228 2.36 4.66 -8.24
N PRO A 229 1.17 5.05 -8.71
CA PRO A 229 1.01 6.14 -9.67
C PRO A 229 1.45 7.50 -9.11
N ILE A 230 1.81 8.43 -10.00
CA ILE A 230 2.41 9.72 -9.62
C ILE A 230 1.50 10.58 -8.72
N HIS A 231 0.18 10.48 -8.88
CA HIS A 231 -0.76 11.27 -8.09
C HIS A 231 -0.72 10.86 -6.61
N GLU A 232 -0.66 9.57 -6.30
CA GLU A 232 -0.50 9.06 -4.94
C GLU A 232 0.86 9.43 -4.35
N VAL A 233 1.92 9.36 -5.15
CA VAL A 233 3.26 9.84 -4.75
C VAL A 233 3.21 11.31 -4.32
N ASN A 234 2.51 12.14 -5.11
CA ASN A 234 2.31 13.56 -4.80
C ASN A 234 1.48 13.76 -3.54
N ILE A 235 0.44 12.96 -3.30
CA ILE A 235 -0.35 12.99 -2.06
C ILE A 235 0.51 12.63 -0.84
N GLN A 236 1.39 11.63 -0.94
CA GLN A 236 2.30 11.32 0.17
C GLN A 236 3.30 12.45 0.43
N LYS A 237 3.84 13.05 -0.64
CA LYS A 237 4.70 14.24 -0.56
C LYS A 237 3.98 15.41 0.12
N ALA A 238 2.72 15.64 -0.26
CA ALA A 238 1.80 16.59 0.34
C ALA A 238 1.69 16.41 1.86
N LYS A 239 1.37 15.19 2.26
CA LYS A 239 1.17 14.81 3.66
C LYS A 239 2.44 14.95 4.50
N LEU A 240 3.60 14.60 3.95
CA LEU A 240 4.87 14.75 4.64
C LEU A 240 5.22 16.23 4.86
N GLU A 241 4.99 17.08 3.86
CA GLU A 241 5.26 18.51 4.00
C GLU A 241 4.27 19.18 4.96
N ALA A 242 2.99 18.82 4.87
CA ALA A 242 1.96 19.22 5.81
C ALA A 242 2.35 18.89 7.26
N LYS A 243 2.86 17.67 7.49
CA LYS A 243 3.34 17.22 8.81
C LYS A 243 4.53 18.06 9.30
N LYS A 244 5.52 18.35 8.44
CA LYS A 244 6.65 19.21 8.83
C LYS A 244 6.20 20.61 9.25
N ILE A 245 5.25 21.19 8.53
CA ILE A 245 4.68 22.51 8.85
C ILE A 245 3.96 22.43 10.20
N ALA A 246 3.08 21.44 10.38
CA ALA A 246 2.33 21.26 11.62
C ALA A 246 3.24 20.99 12.84
N ASP A 247 4.35 20.28 12.65
CA ASP A 247 5.31 20.01 13.71
C ASP A 247 5.97 21.30 14.27
N GLN A 248 6.07 22.39 13.48
CA GLN A 248 6.62 23.68 13.94
C GLN A 248 5.79 24.33 15.05
N TRP A 249 4.49 24.03 15.12
CA TRP A 249 3.57 24.62 16.10
C TRP A 249 3.04 23.58 17.08
N ARG A 250 3.57 22.36 17.05
CA ARG A 250 3.07 21.22 17.84
C ARG A 250 3.03 21.48 19.34
N ASN A 251 3.95 22.27 19.85
CA ASN A 251 4.07 22.59 21.28
C ASN A 251 3.34 23.88 21.69
N LEU A 252 2.70 24.59 20.76
CA LEU A 252 1.97 25.81 21.10
C LEU A 252 0.62 25.49 21.79
N PRO A 253 0.09 26.42 22.60
CA PRO A 253 -1.29 26.38 23.08
C PRO A 253 -2.30 26.31 21.92
N THR A 254 -3.48 25.74 22.16
CA THR A 254 -4.49 25.49 21.12
C THR A 254 -4.87 26.72 20.32
N LEU A 255 -5.07 27.87 20.98
CA LEU A 255 -5.42 29.12 20.29
C LEU A 255 -4.30 29.56 19.33
N GLU A 256 -3.05 29.52 19.77
CA GLU A 256 -1.91 29.89 18.94
C GLU A 256 -1.69 28.93 17.78
N LYS A 257 -1.94 27.63 17.96
CA LYS A 257 -1.94 26.66 16.86
C LYS A 257 -2.94 27.03 15.77
N ILE A 258 -4.17 27.36 16.17
CA ILE A 258 -5.23 27.75 15.25
C ILE A 258 -4.87 29.04 14.53
N THR A 259 -4.36 30.05 15.25
CA THR A 259 -3.89 31.30 14.65
C THR A 259 -2.78 31.06 13.64
N LYS A 260 -1.76 30.26 13.98
CA LYS A 260 -0.65 29.95 13.06
C LYS A 260 -1.10 29.16 11.83
N ALA A 261 -2.02 28.21 12.00
CA ALA A 261 -2.59 27.47 10.88
C ALA A 261 -3.37 28.41 9.93
N TYR A 262 -4.18 29.31 10.48
CA TYR A 262 -4.91 30.32 9.70
C TYR A 262 -3.97 31.28 8.96
N ASP A 263 -2.96 31.82 9.65
CA ASP A 263 -1.97 32.73 9.07
C ASP A 263 -1.22 32.06 7.91
N TRP A 264 -0.84 30.79 8.09
CA TRP A 264 -0.16 30.03 7.05
C TRP A 264 -1.07 29.75 5.85
N MET A 265 -2.31 29.31 6.09
CA MET A 265 -3.28 29.05 5.01
C MET A 265 -3.53 30.30 4.16
N THR A 266 -3.77 31.45 4.80
CA THR A 266 -4.09 32.69 4.08
C THR A 266 -2.89 33.25 3.30
N LYS A 267 -1.68 32.94 3.72
CA LYS A 267 -0.44 33.38 3.07
C LYS A 267 0.01 32.45 1.94
N GLU A 268 -0.03 31.14 2.17
CA GLU A 268 0.63 30.16 1.30
C GLU A 268 -0.36 29.44 0.37
N VAL A 269 -1.65 29.35 0.71
CA VAL A 269 -2.67 28.73 -0.14
C VAL A 269 -3.36 29.79 -0.99
N LYS A 270 -3.16 29.74 -2.31
CA LYS A 270 -3.87 30.61 -3.26
C LYS A 270 -5.09 29.91 -3.81
N PHE A 271 -6.24 30.59 -3.75
CA PHE A 271 -7.45 30.13 -4.40
C PHE A 271 -7.33 30.35 -5.92
N ASP A 272 -7.37 29.28 -6.70
CA ASP A 272 -7.44 29.35 -8.16
C ASP A 272 -8.91 29.33 -8.60
N TYR A 273 -9.38 30.46 -9.16
CA TYR A 273 -10.75 30.58 -9.68
C TYR A 273 -10.96 29.81 -10.99
N ASN A 274 -9.91 29.26 -11.59
CA ASN A 274 -10.00 28.55 -12.85
C ASN A 274 -10.36 27.06 -12.66
N ILE A 275 -11.66 26.78 -12.57
CA ILE A 275 -12.24 25.43 -12.40
C ILE A 275 -11.70 24.43 -13.45
N SER A 276 -11.33 24.88 -14.65
CA SER A 276 -10.82 24.02 -15.71
C SER A 276 -9.46 23.36 -15.40
N LYS A 277 -8.71 23.87 -14.42
CA LYS A 277 -7.40 23.34 -13.96
C LYS A 277 -7.44 22.75 -12.55
N SER A 278 -8.62 22.61 -11.96
CA SER A 278 -8.78 22.22 -10.55
C SER A 278 -8.21 20.83 -10.21
N TYR A 279 -8.09 19.93 -11.19
CA TYR A 279 -7.50 18.59 -11.00
C TYR A 279 -5.97 18.59 -11.14
N ASP A 280 -5.41 19.45 -12.00
CA ASP A 280 -3.97 19.55 -12.26
C ASP A 280 -3.24 20.41 -11.22
N ASN A 281 -3.95 21.35 -10.57
CA ASN A 281 -3.39 22.28 -9.60
C ASN A 281 -3.49 21.81 -8.13
N GLN A 282 -3.75 20.53 -7.89
CA GLN A 282 -3.67 19.97 -6.53
C GLN A 282 -2.20 19.90 -6.09
N SER A 283 -1.75 21.00 -5.47
CA SER A 283 -0.44 21.06 -4.85
C SER A 283 -0.39 20.23 -3.57
N ALA A 284 0.82 20.00 -3.07
CA ALA A 284 1.08 19.42 -1.75
C ALA A 284 0.29 20.05 -0.58
N TYR A 285 -0.22 21.26 -0.77
CA TYR A 285 -0.90 22.03 0.25
C TYR A 285 -2.40 21.78 0.33
N SER A 286 -3.00 21.04 -0.62
CA SER A 286 -4.39 20.60 -0.51
C SER A 286 -4.62 19.62 0.65
N ALA A 287 -3.58 18.91 1.09
CA ALA A 287 -3.64 17.96 2.21
C ALA A 287 -3.70 18.63 3.61
N LEU A 288 -3.57 19.96 3.67
CA LEU A 288 -3.68 20.73 4.93
C LEU A 288 -5.11 21.22 5.21
N VAL A 289 -6.00 21.17 4.21
CA VAL A 289 -7.40 21.62 4.30
C VAL A 289 -8.31 20.46 4.70
#